data_AF-A0A3M1HPG8-F1
#
_entry.id   AF-A0A3M1HPG8-F1
#
_cell.length_a   1.000
_cell.length_b   1.000
_cell.length_c   1.000
_cell.angle_alpha   90.00
_cell.angle_beta   90.00
_cell.angle_gamma   90.00
#
_symmetry.space_group_name_H-M   'P 1'
#
loop_
_entity.id
_entity.type
_entity.pdbx_description
1 polymer ?
#
loop_
_entity_poly.entity_id
_entity_poly.type
_entity_poly.pdbx_seq_one_letter_code
_entity_poly.pdbx_strand_id
1 'polypeptide(L)'
;MNALNVNDLEQLTQALRQALSQWHTPQVAAPLASLKIFRAGRSSSNNGVEQAVRDVLDDMLDQLAAEQAELATLLRQRYLECRPMSEVAKELNRSEASAYRDQRRALEALARLIQDAEMQLRSARTARLEQRLEPPTYDKLFGVHDLLESMFNTVRDPEGPRLFLFVGMGGIGKTTLADALVRRIIEEEHAFEVGWVSARDRVFRLWGDIVPTSGAPLTPESVFERMAEQLLSGIPLPTPFTVEAVMPMLEKHLKRVPHVVVIDNLETFEDVNTLLPYLRQLSNPSRFILTSRLSLHGEPDVHHLRVPELGAEDALALIRHEARNRNIDYMLQASDEELMPIYQAVGGNPLALRLVVGQTYVHALPTVLEDLNMARGRSVEQLYTYIFHRAWTSLDEVSQRTLLSFPLVPQRGATFDHLAHITKLDPDSLHDALEILVRLNLVERRGNMHEVRFTIHSLTRSFLKEQVAKWQ
;
A
#
# COMPACT_ATOMS: atom_id res chain seq x y z
N MET A 1 -0.60 -19.16 19.78
CA MET A 1 -1.96 -19.72 19.67
C MET A 1 -2.44 -19.44 18.27
N ASN A 2 -2.79 -20.46 17.48
CA ASN A 2 -3.36 -20.25 16.15
C ASN A 2 -4.62 -19.40 16.29
N ALA A 3 -4.72 -18.33 15.52
CA ALA A 3 -5.90 -17.48 15.51
C ALA A 3 -7.12 -18.31 15.06
N LEU A 4 -8.24 -18.17 15.77
CA LEU A 4 -9.48 -18.85 15.41
C LEU A 4 -9.95 -18.38 14.02
N ASN A 5 -10.18 -19.30 13.08
CA ASN A 5 -10.71 -18.95 11.77
C ASN A 5 -12.23 -18.75 11.85
N VAL A 6 -12.66 -17.49 11.86
CA VAL A 6 -14.09 -17.11 11.91
C VAL A 6 -14.88 -17.63 10.70
N ASN A 7 -14.22 -17.86 9.56
CA ASN A 7 -14.90 -18.34 8.36
C ASN A 7 -15.19 -19.85 8.43
N ASP A 8 -14.53 -20.58 9.33
CA ASP A 8 -14.79 -21.99 9.59
C ASP A 8 -15.84 -22.11 10.70
N LEU A 9 -17.09 -22.32 10.29
CA LEU A 9 -18.23 -22.42 11.21
C LEU A 9 -18.07 -23.61 12.17
N GLU A 10 -17.46 -24.71 11.74
CA GLU A 10 -17.26 -25.89 12.59
C GLU A 10 -16.24 -25.59 13.68
N GLN A 11 -15.11 -24.96 13.31
CA GLN A 11 -14.10 -24.52 14.27
C GLN A 11 -14.68 -23.50 15.27
N LEU A 12 -15.45 -22.52 14.81
CA LEU A 12 -16.10 -21.53 15.67
C LEU A 12 -17.12 -22.17 16.62
N THR A 13 -17.91 -23.12 16.13
CA THR A 13 -18.88 -23.87 16.94
C THR A 13 -18.17 -24.68 18.04
N GLN A 14 -17.03 -25.30 17.72
CA GLN A 14 -16.23 -26.04 18.70
C GLN A 14 -15.65 -25.11 19.78
N ALA A 15 -15.12 -23.95 19.36
CA ALA A 15 -14.60 -22.94 20.28
C ALA A 15 -15.68 -22.35 21.21
N LEU A 16 -16.89 -22.11 20.68
CA LEU A 16 -18.03 -21.68 21.48
C LEU A 16 -18.47 -22.73 22.49
N ARG A 17 -18.52 -24.00 22.08
CA ARG A 17 -18.79 -25.11 22.98
C ARG A 17 -17.78 -25.16 24.13
N GLN A 18 -16.49 -25.00 23.81
CA GLN A 18 -15.43 -24.96 24.80
C GLN A 18 -15.60 -23.77 25.75
N ALA A 19 -15.81 -22.55 25.23
CA ALA A 19 -16.02 -21.35 26.02
C ALA A 19 -17.21 -21.50 26.98
N LEU A 20 -18.37 -21.91 26.46
CA LEU A 20 -19.59 -22.10 27.26
C LEU A 20 -19.43 -23.19 28.31
N SER A 21 -18.72 -24.29 28.01
CA SER A 21 -18.41 -25.31 29.02
C SER A 21 -17.51 -24.81 30.15
N GLN A 22 -16.77 -23.73 29.89
CA GLN A 22 -15.84 -23.08 30.81
C GLN A 22 -16.38 -21.76 31.36
N TRP A 23 -17.68 -21.48 31.22
CA TRP A 23 -18.33 -20.21 31.54
C TRP A 23 -17.93 -19.64 32.91
N HIS A 24 -17.96 -20.48 33.95
CA HIS A 24 -17.64 -20.10 35.34
C HIS A 24 -16.15 -20.09 35.67
N THR A 25 -15.29 -20.35 34.69
CA THR A 25 -13.84 -20.38 34.87
C THR A 25 -13.17 -19.22 34.13
N PRO A 26 -11.94 -18.83 34.52
CA PRO A 26 -11.18 -17.83 33.77
C PRO A 26 -10.85 -18.25 32.32
N GLN A 27 -10.96 -19.54 31.98
CA GLN A 27 -10.60 -20.06 30.66
C GLN A 27 -11.64 -19.75 29.57
N VAL A 28 -12.82 -19.23 29.94
CA VAL A 28 -13.90 -18.84 29.00
C VAL A 28 -13.39 -17.96 27.85
N ALA A 29 -12.38 -17.12 28.11
CA ALA A 29 -11.82 -16.19 27.14
C ALA A 29 -10.87 -16.84 26.12
N ALA A 30 -10.14 -17.90 26.49
CA ALA A 30 -9.04 -18.44 25.69
C ALA A 30 -9.41 -18.78 24.22
N PRO A 31 -10.56 -19.42 23.93
CA PRO A 31 -10.91 -19.77 22.55
C PRO A 31 -11.48 -18.59 21.73
N LEU A 32 -11.96 -17.51 22.36
CA LEU A 32 -12.74 -16.45 21.68
C LEU A 32 -12.11 -15.06 21.76
N ALA A 33 -11.18 -14.80 22.68
CA ALA A 33 -10.58 -13.49 22.92
C ALA A 33 -9.79 -12.91 21.73
N SER A 34 -9.48 -13.74 20.71
CA SER A 34 -8.85 -13.28 19.48
C SER A 34 -9.81 -12.56 18.53
N LEU A 35 -11.13 -12.76 18.64
CA LEU A 35 -12.11 -12.17 17.71
C LEU A 35 -12.35 -10.68 18.03
N LYS A 36 -12.65 -9.88 16.99
CA LYS A 36 -12.85 -8.43 17.14
C LYS A 36 -14.06 -8.10 17.98
N ILE A 37 -15.16 -8.84 17.85
CA ILE A 37 -16.39 -8.62 18.62
C ILE A 37 -16.12 -8.65 20.14
N PHE A 38 -15.32 -9.61 20.61
CA PHE A 38 -14.96 -9.73 22.02
C PHE A 38 -13.93 -8.69 22.47
N ARG A 39 -13.03 -8.25 21.58
CA ARG A 39 -12.09 -7.15 21.85
C ARG A 39 -12.79 -5.79 21.92
N ALA A 40 -13.80 -5.56 21.08
CA ALA A 40 -14.61 -4.36 21.08
C ALA A 40 -15.41 -4.24 22.39
N GLY A 41 -16.03 -5.34 22.85
CA GLY A 41 -16.70 -5.39 24.15
C GLY A 41 -15.80 -5.00 25.33
N ARG A 42 -14.52 -5.40 25.29
CA ARG A 42 -13.52 -5.02 26.32
C ARG A 42 -13.21 -3.52 26.35
N SER A 43 -13.32 -2.82 25.23
CA SER A 43 -13.09 -1.37 25.21
C SER A 43 -14.27 -0.60 25.79
N SER A 44 -15.48 -1.16 25.74
CA SER A 44 -16.71 -0.59 26.29
C SER A 44 -16.88 -0.88 27.78
N SER A 45 -16.56 -2.11 28.20
CA SER A 45 -16.61 -2.54 29.59
C SER A 45 -15.21 -2.47 30.18
N ASN A 46 -14.96 -1.62 31.18
CA ASN A 46 -13.65 -1.45 31.84
C ASN A 46 -13.22 -2.68 32.69
N ASN A 47 -13.66 -3.88 32.28
CA ASN A 47 -13.58 -5.15 32.97
C ASN A 47 -12.47 -6.05 32.39
N GLY A 48 -12.15 -7.14 33.10
CA GLY A 48 -11.24 -8.19 32.63
C GLY A 48 -11.69 -8.85 31.32
N VAL A 49 -10.76 -9.50 30.62
CA VAL A 49 -11.02 -10.14 29.30
C VAL A 49 -12.14 -11.18 29.38
N GLU A 50 -12.18 -11.92 30.49
CA GLU A 50 -13.17 -12.96 30.76
C GLU A 50 -14.58 -12.38 30.87
N GLN A 51 -14.72 -11.24 31.55
CA GLN A 51 -16.02 -10.59 31.71
C GLN A 51 -16.51 -10.02 30.39
N ALA A 52 -15.64 -9.37 29.61
CA ALA A 52 -16.00 -8.88 28.29
C ALA A 52 -16.46 -10.01 27.35
N VAL A 53 -15.85 -11.19 27.43
CA VAL A 53 -16.30 -12.37 26.67
C VAL A 53 -17.67 -12.84 27.12
N ARG A 54 -17.93 -12.90 28.43
CA ARG A 54 -19.25 -13.27 28.97
C ARG A 54 -20.33 -12.28 28.56
N ASP A 55 -20.08 -10.99 28.71
CA ASP A 55 -21.05 -9.93 28.38
C ASP A 55 -21.47 -10.04 26.91
N VAL A 56 -20.51 -10.16 26.00
CA VAL A 56 -20.81 -10.33 24.56
C VAL A 56 -21.52 -11.66 24.27
N LEU A 57 -21.13 -12.76 24.90
CA LEU A 57 -21.84 -14.04 24.71
C LEU A 57 -23.28 -13.98 25.22
N ASP A 58 -23.52 -13.26 26.31
CA ASP A 58 -24.87 -13.07 26.87
C ASP A 58 -25.73 -12.22 25.91
N ASP A 59 -25.19 -11.13 25.37
CA ASP A 59 -25.85 -10.31 24.33
C ASP A 59 -26.20 -11.15 23.09
N MET A 60 -25.29 -12.03 22.65
CA MET A 60 -25.52 -12.92 21.50
C MET A 60 -26.57 -14.00 21.80
N LEU A 61 -26.65 -14.48 23.05
CA LEU A 61 -27.70 -15.39 23.48
C LEU A 61 -29.07 -14.70 23.54
N ASP A 62 -29.11 -13.41 23.88
CA ASP A 62 -30.34 -12.60 23.83
C ASP A 62 -30.80 -12.37 22.38
N GLN A 63 -29.88 -12.11 21.46
CA GLN A 63 -30.20 -12.06 20.02
C GLN A 63 -30.72 -13.41 19.51
N LEU A 64 -30.09 -14.52 19.92
CA LEU A 64 -30.58 -15.86 19.58
C LEU A 64 -31.97 -16.11 20.16
N ALA A 65 -32.26 -15.62 21.38
CA ALA A 65 -33.57 -15.80 22.01
C ALA A 65 -34.68 -15.05 21.26
N ALA A 66 -34.36 -13.90 20.65
CA ALA A 66 -35.31 -13.13 19.85
C ALA A 66 -35.79 -13.90 18.60
N GLU A 67 -34.92 -14.72 17.99
CA GLU A 67 -35.26 -15.51 16.80
C GLU A 67 -35.68 -16.96 17.11
N GLN A 68 -35.03 -17.59 18.10
CA GLN A 68 -35.11 -19.01 18.41
C GLN A 68 -35.04 -19.23 19.94
N ALA A 69 -36.06 -18.76 20.65
CA ALA A 69 -36.16 -18.79 22.12
C ALA A 69 -35.79 -20.16 22.75
N GLU A 70 -36.36 -21.28 22.25
CA GLU A 70 -36.09 -22.62 22.81
C GLU A 70 -34.59 -23.01 22.74
N LEU A 71 -33.88 -22.61 21.68
CA LEU A 71 -32.46 -22.92 21.51
C LEU A 71 -31.59 -22.09 22.46
N ALA A 72 -31.91 -20.82 22.65
CA ALA A 72 -31.21 -19.96 23.61
C ALA A 72 -31.44 -20.46 25.05
N THR A 73 -32.68 -20.80 25.41
CA THR A 73 -33.02 -21.38 26.72
C THR A 73 -32.23 -22.66 26.98
N LEU A 74 -32.14 -23.56 25.99
CA LEU A 74 -31.36 -24.78 26.11
C LEU A 74 -29.89 -24.48 26.43
N LEU A 75 -29.25 -23.53 25.75
CA LEU A 75 -27.86 -23.17 26.02
C LEU A 75 -27.67 -22.53 27.39
N ARG A 76 -28.56 -21.61 27.80
CA ARG A 76 -28.55 -20.98 29.13
C ARG A 76 -28.66 -22.01 30.24
N GLN A 77 -29.66 -22.90 30.18
CA GLN A 77 -29.83 -23.96 31.19
C GLN A 77 -28.66 -24.94 31.22
N ARG A 78 -28.16 -25.34 30.04
CA ARG A 78 -27.07 -26.32 29.96
C ARG A 78 -25.74 -25.80 30.48
N TYR A 79 -25.38 -24.55 30.15
CA TYR A 79 -24.03 -24.02 30.37
C TYR A 79 -23.95 -22.94 31.45
N LEU A 80 -24.88 -21.98 31.48
CA LEU A 80 -24.86 -20.89 32.46
C LEU A 80 -25.37 -21.37 33.82
N GLU A 81 -26.45 -22.17 33.83
CA GLU A 81 -27.03 -22.76 35.04
C GLU A 81 -26.38 -24.10 35.43
N CYS A 82 -25.46 -24.63 34.62
CA CYS A 82 -24.77 -25.90 34.85
C CYS A 82 -25.69 -27.13 34.98
N ARG A 83 -26.88 -27.13 34.35
CA ARG A 83 -27.82 -28.26 34.46
C ARG A 83 -27.42 -29.44 33.57
N PRO A 84 -27.63 -30.69 34.03
CA PRO A 84 -27.37 -31.87 33.21
C PRO A 84 -28.35 -31.95 32.03
N MET A 85 -27.90 -32.50 30.90
CA MET A 85 -28.73 -32.57 29.69
C MET A 85 -30.05 -33.32 29.91
N SER A 86 -30.06 -34.30 30.82
CA SER A 86 -31.24 -35.07 31.19
C SER A 86 -32.34 -34.23 31.85
N GLU A 87 -31.98 -33.20 32.62
CA GLU A 87 -32.93 -32.27 33.23
C GLU A 87 -33.46 -31.26 32.21
N VAL A 88 -32.56 -30.69 31.39
CA VAL A 88 -32.92 -29.75 30.32
C VAL A 88 -33.85 -30.41 29.30
N ALA A 89 -33.57 -31.65 28.91
CA ALA A 89 -34.42 -32.42 28.00
C ALA A 89 -35.83 -32.65 28.56
N LYS A 90 -35.95 -32.98 29.85
CA LYS A 90 -37.24 -33.16 30.52
C LYS A 90 -38.05 -31.88 30.54
N GLU A 91 -37.44 -30.76 30.88
CA GLU A 91 -38.11 -29.46 30.98
C GLU A 91 -38.60 -28.96 29.62
N LEU A 92 -37.82 -29.19 28.57
CA LEU A 92 -38.19 -28.85 27.19
C LEU A 92 -39.13 -29.88 26.54
N ASN A 93 -39.57 -30.92 27.27
CA ASN A 93 -40.39 -32.02 26.74
C ASN A 93 -39.76 -32.68 25.49
N ARG A 94 -38.47 -33.04 25.57
CA ARG A 94 -37.68 -33.67 24.52
C ARG A 94 -37.01 -34.95 25.02
N SER A 95 -36.68 -35.86 24.11
CA SER A 95 -35.75 -36.96 24.44
C SER A 95 -34.32 -36.42 24.55
N GLU A 96 -33.46 -37.08 25.33
CA GLU A 96 -32.04 -36.68 25.44
C GLU A 96 -31.35 -36.62 24.07
N ALA A 97 -31.62 -37.59 23.19
CA ALA A 97 -31.08 -37.59 21.82
C ALA A 97 -31.59 -36.41 20.98
N SER A 98 -32.82 -35.93 21.20
CA SER A 98 -33.30 -34.70 20.57
C SER A 98 -32.63 -33.47 21.17
N ALA A 99 -32.50 -33.40 22.50
CA ALA A 99 -31.87 -32.27 23.19
C ALA A 99 -30.39 -32.11 22.79
N TYR A 100 -29.64 -33.20 22.60
CA TYR A 100 -28.28 -33.11 22.06
C TYR A 100 -28.22 -32.63 20.59
N ARG A 101 -29.21 -32.98 19.76
CA ARG A 101 -29.31 -32.44 18.39
C ARG A 101 -29.66 -30.96 18.40
N ASP A 102 -30.60 -30.56 19.26
CA ASP A 102 -31.00 -29.16 19.44
C ASP A 102 -29.85 -28.34 20.03
N GLN A 103 -29.04 -28.91 20.94
CA GLN A 103 -27.82 -28.29 21.45
C GLN A 103 -26.82 -28.00 20.33
N ARG A 104 -26.57 -28.97 19.43
CA ARG A 104 -25.68 -28.77 18.29
C ARG A 104 -26.21 -27.67 17.38
N ARG A 105 -27.51 -27.70 17.06
CA ARG A 105 -28.18 -26.67 16.26
C ARG A 105 -28.11 -25.29 16.93
N ALA A 106 -28.27 -25.21 18.24
CA ALA A 106 -28.18 -23.97 19.00
C ALA A 106 -26.76 -23.39 18.98
N LEU A 107 -25.74 -24.24 19.16
CA LEU A 107 -24.34 -23.82 19.05
C LEU A 107 -24.00 -23.34 17.64
N GLU A 108 -24.48 -24.04 16.60
CA GLU A 108 -24.29 -23.64 15.19
C GLU A 108 -25.01 -22.32 14.88
N ALA A 109 -26.21 -22.09 15.43
CA ALA A 109 -26.95 -20.84 15.28
C ALA A 109 -26.24 -19.66 15.99
N LEU A 110 -25.78 -19.87 17.22
CA LEU A 110 -24.99 -18.87 17.96
C LEU A 110 -23.67 -18.57 17.24
N ALA A 111 -23.03 -19.58 16.66
CA ALA A 111 -21.82 -19.40 15.86
C ALA A 111 -22.07 -18.53 14.63
N ARG A 112 -23.21 -18.69 13.94
CA ARG A 112 -23.59 -17.82 12.81
C ARG A 112 -23.81 -16.37 13.24
N LEU A 113 -24.52 -16.12 14.34
CA LEU A 113 -24.72 -14.76 14.86
C LEU A 113 -23.39 -14.06 15.17
N ILE A 114 -22.47 -14.77 15.82
CA ILE A 114 -21.14 -14.26 16.14
C ILE A 114 -20.32 -14.04 14.86
N GLN A 115 -20.41 -14.95 13.89
CA GLN A 115 -19.77 -14.82 12.60
C GLN A 115 -20.26 -13.58 11.85
N ASP A 116 -21.58 -13.37 11.77
CA ASP A 116 -22.19 -12.22 11.10
C ASP A 116 -21.79 -10.90 11.76
N ALA A 117 -21.86 -10.83 13.10
CA ALA A 117 -21.45 -9.64 13.85
C ALA A 117 -19.95 -9.33 13.70
N GLU A 118 -19.09 -10.35 13.68
CA GLU A 118 -17.66 -10.20 13.40
C GLU A 118 -17.41 -9.72 11.97
N MET A 119 -18.14 -10.23 10.97
CA MET A 119 -18.06 -9.76 9.58
C MET A 119 -18.49 -8.30 9.45
N GLN A 120 -19.56 -7.88 10.13
CA GLN A 120 -20.01 -6.47 10.15
C GLN A 120 -18.96 -5.53 10.75
N LEU A 121 -18.32 -5.91 11.86
CA LEU A 121 -17.23 -5.12 12.44
C LEU A 121 -16.01 -5.05 11.51
N ARG A 122 -15.70 -6.13 10.79
CA ARG A 122 -14.62 -6.14 9.79
C ARG A 122 -14.92 -5.24 8.60
N SER A 123 -16.13 -5.29 8.06
CA SER A 123 -16.53 -4.45 6.93
C SER A 123 -16.57 -2.97 7.31
N ALA A 124 -17.12 -2.63 8.49
CA ALA A 124 -17.14 -1.26 9.00
C ALA A 124 -15.72 -0.69 9.20
N ARG A 125 -14.79 -1.49 9.76
CA ARG A 125 -13.38 -1.09 9.85
C ARG A 125 -12.76 -0.87 8.48
N THR A 126 -12.97 -1.79 7.56
CA THR A 126 -12.41 -1.72 6.19
C THR A 126 -12.87 -0.43 5.51
N ALA A 127 -14.17 -0.17 5.49
CA ALA A 127 -14.73 1.06 4.93
C ALA A 127 -14.16 2.33 5.60
N ARG A 128 -14.02 2.34 6.93
CA ARG A 128 -13.43 3.47 7.66
C ARG A 128 -11.97 3.72 7.27
N LEU A 129 -11.19 2.66 7.10
CA LEU A 129 -9.77 2.78 6.74
C LEU A 129 -9.59 3.14 5.27
N GLU A 130 -10.40 2.60 4.37
CA GLU A 130 -10.36 2.94 2.95
C GLU A 130 -10.74 4.40 2.68
N GLN A 131 -11.63 5.00 3.50
CA GLN A 131 -11.95 6.43 3.44
C GLN A 131 -10.73 7.33 3.71
N ARG A 132 -9.67 6.82 4.35
CA ARG A 132 -8.41 7.56 4.56
C ARG A 132 -7.52 7.54 3.33
N LEU A 133 -7.74 6.62 2.39
CA LEU A 133 -6.94 6.47 1.18
C LEU A 133 -7.49 7.37 0.07
N GLU A 134 -6.61 7.74 -0.86
CA GLU A 134 -7.08 8.29 -2.14
C GLU A 134 -7.85 7.21 -2.92
N PRO A 135 -8.85 7.59 -3.74
CA PRO A 135 -9.46 6.65 -4.68
C PRO A 135 -8.40 6.01 -5.56
N PRO A 136 -8.46 4.69 -5.79
CA PRO A 136 -7.46 4.01 -6.59
C PRO A 136 -7.50 4.54 -8.03
N THR A 137 -6.34 4.85 -8.58
CA THR A 137 -6.18 5.33 -9.97
C THR A 137 -5.95 4.20 -10.98
N TYR A 138 -6.12 2.96 -10.51
CA TYR A 138 -5.94 1.72 -11.23
C TYR A 138 -7.06 0.75 -10.86
N ASP A 139 -7.37 -0.14 -11.80
CA ASP A 139 -8.36 -1.22 -11.69
C ASP A 139 -7.69 -2.61 -11.68
N LYS A 140 -6.49 -2.72 -12.27
CA LYS A 140 -5.68 -3.93 -12.27
C LYS A 140 -4.19 -3.63 -12.14
N LEU A 141 -3.48 -4.50 -11.42
CA LEU A 141 -2.03 -4.47 -11.27
C LEU A 141 -1.35 -5.44 -12.26
N PHE A 142 -0.16 -5.06 -12.74
CA PHE A 142 0.66 -5.82 -13.69
C PHE A 142 2.09 -5.89 -13.17
N GLY A 143 2.76 -7.04 -13.31
CA GLY A 143 4.18 -7.22 -12.97
C GLY A 143 4.63 -6.96 -11.54
N VAL A 144 3.72 -6.72 -10.59
CA VAL A 144 4.06 -6.37 -9.20
C VAL A 144 3.59 -7.37 -8.15
N HIS A 145 3.01 -8.50 -8.55
CA HIS A 145 2.44 -9.49 -7.62
C HIS A 145 3.48 -10.04 -6.64
N ASP A 146 4.62 -10.53 -7.14
CA ASP A 146 5.69 -11.07 -6.27
C ASP A 146 6.29 -9.99 -5.35
N LEU A 147 6.41 -8.76 -5.85
CA LEU A 147 6.90 -7.63 -5.08
C LEU A 147 5.91 -7.27 -3.96
N LEU A 148 4.62 -7.24 -4.26
CA LEU A 148 3.54 -6.98 -3.33
C LEU A 148 3.48 -8.07 -2.24
N GLU A 149 3.58 -9.35 -2.61
CA GLU A 149 3.65 -10.48 -1.68
C GLU A 149 4.85 -10.35 -0.73
N SER A 150 6.04 -10.08 -1.28
CA SER A 150 7.26 -9.91 -0.51
C SER A 150 7.15 -8.75 0.50
N MET A 151 6.59 -7.62 0.06
CA MET A 151 6.41 -6.45 0.92
C MET A 151 5.34 -6.66 1.97
N PHE A 152 4.22 -7.28 1.61
CA PHE A 152 3.17 -7.63 2.55
C PHE A 152 3.71 -8.51 3.69
N ASN A 153 4.48 -9.53 3.37
CA ASN A 153 5.11 -10.40 4.38
C ASN A 153 6.11 -9.65 5.25
N THR A 154 6.93 -8.77 4.66
CA THR A 154 7.94 -7.98 5.38
C THR A 154 7.29 -6.93 6.31
N VAL A 155 6.21 -6.29 5.87
CA VAL A 155 5.41 -5.32 6.64
C VAL A 155 4.60 -5.99 7.74
N ARG A 156 4.36 -7.29 7.66
CA ARG A 156 3.70 -8.04 8.74
C ARG A 156 4.67 -8.57 9.79
N ASP A 157 5.89 -8.92 9.38
CA ASP A 157 6.90 -9.51 10.27
C ASP A 157 7.21 -8.59 11.47
N PRO A 158 6.86 -8.97 12.72
CA PRO A 158 7.12 -8.16 13.91
C PRO A 158 8.58 -7.73 14.09
N GLU A 159 9.54 -8.48 13.58
CA GLU A 159 10.98 -8.14 13.64
C GLU A 159 11.48 -7.42 12.37
N GLY A 160 10.59 -7.22 11.40
CA GLY A 160 10.91 -6.57 10.14
C GLY A 160 11.16 -5.06 10.23
N PRO A 161 11.59 -4.43 9.14
CA PRO A 161 11.84 -2.99 9.08
C PRO A 161 10.63 -2.16 9.49
N ARG A 162 10.90 -0.98 10.05
CA ARG A 162 9.86 -0.01 10.43
C ARG A 162 9.71 1.12 9.41
N LEU A 163 10.76 1.40 8.65
CA LEU A 163 10.78 2.42 7.61
C LEU A 163 11.01 1.73 6.27
N PHE A 164 10.13 1.99 5.31
CA PHE A 164 10.20 1.49 3.95
C PHE A 164 10.29 2.67 3.00
N LEU A 165 11.18 2.61 2.02
CA LEU A 165 11.28 3.63 0.98
C LEU A 165 11.11 2.98 -0.39
N PHE A 166 9.98 3.29 -1.05
CA PHE A 166 9.72 2.90 -2.42
C PHE A 166 10.34 3.94 -3.35
N VAL A 167 11.34 3.53 -4.12
CA VAL A 167 12.14 4.39 -4.99
C VAL A 167 12.03 4.01 -6.46
N GLY A 168 12.18 5.00 -7.33
CA GLY A 168 12.16 4.80 -8.78
C GLY A 168 11.70 6.04 -9.55
N MET A 169 11.73 5.95 -10.86
CA MET A 169 11.39 7.04 -11.78
C MET A 169 9.95 7.55 -11.61
N GLY A 170 9.69 8.79 -12.05
CA GLY A 170 8.32 9.30 -12.21
C GLY A 170 7.47 8.39 -13.09
N GLY A 171 6.22 8.15 -12.68
CA GLY A 171 5.28 7.31 -13.43
C GLY A 171 5.47 5.78 -13.32
N ILE A 172 6.49 5.30 -12.58
CA ILE A 172 6.80 3.86 -12.48
C ILE A 172 5.79 3.03 -11.66
N GLY A 173 4.90 3.68 -10.90
CA GLY A 173 3.88 2.98 -10.10
C GLY A 173 4.19 2.85 -8.60
N LYS A 174 5.13 3.64 -8.03
CA LYS A 174 5.42 3.63 -6.58
C LYS A 174 4.18 3.83 -5.70
N THR A 175 3.38 4.86 -6.00
CA THR A 175 2.16 5.12 -5.24
C THR A 175 1.14 4.01 -5.44
N THR A 176 1.02 3.49 -6.66
CA THR A 176 0.13 2.36 -6.96
C THR A 176 0.49 1.13 -6.15
N LEU A 177 1.79 0.83 -6.01
CA LEU A 177 2.28 -0.27 -5.17
C LEU A 177 2.00 -0.03 -3.68
N ALA A 178 2.22 1.20 -3.19
CA ALA A 178 1.92 1.56 -1.80
C ALA A 178 0.42 1.47 -1.48
N ASP A 179 -0.44 1.97 -2.37
CA ASP A 179 -1.90 1.87 -2.23
C ASP A 179 -2.36 0.40 -2.25
N ALA A 180 -1.87 -0.41 -3.19
CA ALA A 180 -2.19 -1.83 -3.26
C ALA A 180 -1.79 -2.59 -1.99
N LEU A 181 -0.59 -2.32 -1.48
CA LEU A 181 -0.08 -2.92 -0.24
C LEU A 181 -0.94 -2.53 0.95
N VAL A 182 -1.32 -1.26 1.06
CA VAL A 182 -2.14 -0.79 2.17
C VAL A 182 -3.56 -1.34 2.10
N ARG A 183 -4.18 -1.39 0.93
CA ARG A 183 -5.51 -2.01 0.76
C ARG A 183 -5.48 -3.47 1.18
N ARG A 184 -4.46 -4.21 0.76
CA ARG A 184 -4.25 -5.58 1.21
C ARG A 184 -4.05 -5.69 2.72
N ILE A 185 -3.32 -4.77 3.35
CA ILE A 185 -3.18 -4.70 4.81
C ILE A 185 -4.52 -4.44 5.48
N ILE A 186 -5.36 -3.55 4.94
CA ILE A 186 -6.69 -3.29 5.49
C ILE A 186 -7.53 -4.57 5.49
N GLU A 187 -7.51 -5.30 4.38
CA GLU A 187 -8.28 -6.53 4.15
C GLU A 187 -7.77 -7.72 4.97
N GLU A 188 -6.47 -8.01 4.90
CA GLU A 188 -5.88 -9.23 5.45
C GLU A 188 -5.26 -9.04 6.84
N GLU A 189 -4.78 -7.84 7.18
CA GLU A 189 -4.07 -7.57 8.43
C GLU A 189 -4.78 -6.61 9.39
N HIS A 190 -5.38 -7.22 10.40
CA HIS A 190 -6.22 -6.52 11.35
C HIS A 190 -5.48 -5.90 12.53
N ALA A 191 -4.17 -6.13 12.64
CA ALA A 191 -3.33 -5.60 13.71
C ALA A 191 -2.99 -4.11 13.51
N PHE A 192 -3.03 -3.62 12.28
CA PHE A 192 -2.65 -2.26 11.93
C PHE A 192 -3.88 -1.36 11.72
N GLU A 193 -3.84 -0.15 12.25
CA GLU A 193 -4.59 0.97 11.68
C GLU A 193 -3.80 1.55 10.49
N VAL A 194 -4.46 2.33 9.64
CA VAL A 194 -3.83 2.87 8.42
C VAL A 194 -3.95 4.38 8.38
N GLY A 195 -2.87 5.03 7.92
CA GLY A 195 -2.85 6.44 7.55
C GLY A 195 -2.25 6.66 6.18
N TRP A 196 -2.68 7.72 5.51
CA TRP A 196 -2.17 8.13 4.20
C TRP A 196 -2.06 9.64 4.14
N VAL A 197 -0.84 10.13 3.91
CA VAL A 197 -0.51 11.54 3.74
C VAL A 197 0.11 11.71 2.36
N SER A 198 -0.57 12.47 1.50
CA SER A 198 -0.15 12.67 0.11
C SER A 198 0.26 14.12 -0.14
N ALA A 199 1.35 14.29 -0.89
CA ALA A 199 1.90 15.57 -1.31
C ALA A 199 1.32 16.15 -2.59
N ARG A 200 0.48 15.40 -3.30
CA ARG A 200 0.28 15.62 -4.73
C ARG A 200 -0.26 17.03 -4.97
N ASP A 201 0.55 17.87 -5.59
CA ASP A 201 0.23 19.23 -6.06
C ASP A 201 -0.13 19.24 -7.56
N ARG A 202 0.14 18.13 -8.27
CA ARG A 202 -0.14 17.94 -9.69
C ARG A 202 -0.50 16.51 -10.03
N VAL A 203 -1.50 16.36 -10.91
CA VAL A 203 -1.88 15.06 -11.50
C VAL A 203 -1.68 15.12 -13.01
N PHE A 204 -1.01 14.12 -13.56
CA PHE A 204 -0.93 13.91 -15.00
C PHE A 204 -2.15 13.14 -15.48
N ARG A 205 -3.01 13.78 -16.28
CA ARG A 205 -4.13 13.13 -16.93
C ARG A 205 -3.64 12.41 -18.17
N LEU A 206 -4.24 11.26 -18.45
CA LEU A 206 -3.85 10.40 -19.58
C LEU A 206 -4.18 10.99 -20.97
N TRP A 207 -4.80 12.18 -21.01
CA TRP A 207 -4.99 12.98 -22.22
C TRP A 207 -3.79 13.91 -22.50
N GLY A 208 -2.81 13.95 -21.61
CA GLY A 208 -1.61 14.78 -21.69
C GLY A 208 -1.57 15.88 -20.63
N ASP A 209 -2.72 16.32 -20.13
CA ASP A 209 -2.75 17.52 -19.28
C ASP A 209 -2.22 17.32 -17.87
N ILE A 210 -1.37 18.25 -17.43
CA ILE A 210 -1.00 18.41 -16.01
C ILE A 210 -2.03 19.34 -15.37
N VAL A 211 -2.76 18.84 -14.38
CA VAL A 211 -3.74 19.63 -13.63
C VAL A 211 -3.21 19.84 -12.22
N PRO A 212 -3.14 21.10 -11.73
CA PRO A 212 -2.82 21.35 -10.34
C PRO A 212 -3.91 20.75 -9.44
N THR A 213 -3.48 20.05 -8.39
CA THR A 213 -4.36 19.65 -7.29
C THR A 213 -4.34 20.75 -6.24
N SER A 214 -5.45 20.92 -5.52
CA SER A 214 -5.62 21.95 -4.49
C SER A 214 -4.70 21.80 -3.27
N GLY A 215 -3.72 20.89 -3.32
CA GLY A 215 -2.79 20.62 -2.22
C GLY A 215 -1.69 21.66 -2.17
N ALA A 216 -1.45 22.22 -0.97
CA ALA A 216 -0.22 22.95 -0.70
C ALA A 216 1.00 22.01 -0.83
N PRO A 217 2.19 22.53 -1.19
CA PRO A 217 3.44 21.76 -1.18
C PRO A 217 3.62 21.07 0.18
N LEU A 218 4.19 19.86 0.19
CA LEU A 218 4.59 19.29 1.47
C LEU A 218 5.73 20.10 2.05
N THR A 219 5.53 20.53 3.28
CA THR A 219 6.60 20.84 4.21
C THR A 219 6.56 19.76 5.29
N PRO A 220 7.65 19.53 6.03
CA PRO A 220 7.63 18.61 7.16
C PRO A 220 6.47 18.89 8.12
N GLU A 221 6.17 20.16 8.41
CA GLU A 221 5.05 20.55 9.28
C GLU A 221 3.69 20.13 8.72
N SER A 222 3.45 20.32 7.41
CA SER A 222 2.16 19.95 6.80
C SER A 222 1.96 18.43 6.71
N VAL A 223 3.04 17.65 6.66
CA VAL A 223 2.98 16.18 6.82
C VAL A 223 2.47 15.81 8.22
N PHE A 224 3.05 16.40 9.27
CA PHE A 224 2.62 16.11 10.65
C PHE A 224 1.21 16.61 10.94
N GLU A 225 0.82 17.76 10.39
CA GLU A 225 -0.52 18.31 10.54
C GLU A 225 -1.57 17.36 9.96
N ARG A 226 -1.41 16.96 8.69
CA ARG A 226 -2.32 16.00 8.03
C ARG A 226 -2.32 14.64 8.72
N MET A 227 -1.16 14.17 9.17
CA MET A 227 -1.06 12.92 9.93
C MET A 227 -1.85 13.02 11.25
N ALA A 228 -1.71 14.13 11.98
CA ALA A 228 -2.40 14.35 13.23
C ALA A 228 -3.92 14.49 13.04
N GLU A 229 -4.37 15.26 12.04
CA GLU A 229 -5.79 15.40 11.70
C GLU A 229 -6.44 14.04 11.40
N GLN A 230 -5.73 13.19 10.67
CA GLN A 230 -6.25 11.89 10.25
C GLN A 230 -6.22 10.84 11.38
N LEU A 231 -5.12 10.76 12.13
CA LEU A 231 -4.90 9.69 13.12
C LEU A 231 -5.42 10.04 14.52
N LEU A 232 -5.42 11.32 14.89
CA LEU A 232 -5.91 11.81 16.17
C LEU A 232 -7.35 12.33 16.08
N SER A 233 -8.13 11.88 15.09
CA SER A 233 -9.53 12.30 14.89
C SER A 233 -10.34 12.24 16.19
N GLY A 234 -10.96 13.37 16.55
CA GLY A 234 -11.70 13.56 17.81
C GLY A 234 -10.87 14.09 18.99
N ILE A 235 -9.56 14.27 18.82
CA ILE A 235 -8.67 14.92 19.79
C ILE A 235 -8.35 16.34 19.29
N PRO A 236 -8.58 17.40 20.09
CA PRO A 236 -8.23 18.76 19.70
C PRO A 236 -6.72 18.89 19.47
N LEU A 237 -6.34 19.41 18.30
CA LEU A 237 -4.94 19.68 17.98
C LEU A 237 -4.48 21.01 18.61
N PRO A 238 -3.18 21.15 18.92
CA PRO A 238 -2.62 22.41 19.43
C PRO A 238 -2.86 23.57 18.47
N THR A 239 -3.15 24.75 19.01
CA THR A 239 -3.30 26.00 18.27
C THR A 239 -2.43 27.09 18.92
N PRO A 240 -1.39 27.61 18.24
CA PRO A 240 -0.97 27.28 16.87
C PRO A 240 -0.42 25.84 16.75
N PHE A 241 -0.53 25.27 15.56
CA PHE A 241 0.04 23.96 15.27
C PHE A 241 1.57 24.05 15.26
N THR A 242 2.24 23.17 16.01
CA THR A 242 3.68 22.95 15.93
C THR A 242 3.99 21.47 16.00
N VAL A 243 5.05 21.04 15.32
CA VAL A 243 5.49 19.64 15.32
C VAL A 243 5.80 19.20 16.75
N GLU A 244 6.53 20.03 17.52
CA GLU A 244 6.93 19.72 18.90
C GLU A 244 5.73 19.51 19.83
N ALA A 245 4.65 20.28 19.65
CA ALA A 245 3.47 20.16 20.49
C ALA A 245 2.64 18.90 20.17
N VAL A 246 2.56 18.51 18.89
CA VAL A 246 1.77 17.34 18.47
C VAL A 246 2.54 16.02 18.59
N MET A 247 3.86 16.05 18.55
CA MET A 247 4.73 14.86 18.60
C MET A 247 4.43 13.94 19.79
N PRO A 248 4.30 14.41 21.04
CA PRO A 248 3.95 13.54 22.16
C PRO A 248 2.57 12.89 22.02
N MET A 249 1.62 13.57 21.36
CA MET A 249 0.28 13.05 21.12
C MET A 249 0.30 11.94 20.07
N LEU A 250 1.00 12.17 18.95
CA LEU A 250 1.23 11.17 17.90
C LEU A 250 1.98 9.96 18.46
N GLU A 251 3.06 10.19 19.21
CA GLU A 251 3.84 9.11 19.82
C GLU A 251 2.97 8.25 20.73
N LYS A 252 2.24 8.86 21.69
CA LYS A 252 1.33 8.13 22.57
C LYS A 252 0.30 7.30 21.78
N HIS A 253 -0.23 7.84 20.68
CA HIS A 253 -1.22 7.15 19.86
C HIS A 253 -0.61 5.97 19.07
N LEU A 254 0.49 6.22 18.35
CA LEU A 254 1.19 5.27 17.49
C LEU A 254 1.94 4.18 18.25
N LYS A 255 2.26 4.40 19.54
CA LYS A 255 2.79 3.37 20.45
C LYS A 255 1.70 2.46 21.02
N ARG A 256 0.46 2.96 21.16
CA ARG A 256 -0.66 2.20 21.72
C ARG A 256 -1.29 1.26 20.70
N VAL A 257 -1.43 1.71 19.46
CA VAL A 257 -2.01 0.93 18.35
C VAL A 257 -0.99 0.92 17.21
N PRO A 258 -0.61 -0.25 16.67
CA PRO A 258 0.26 -0.31 15.51
C PRO A 258 -0.41 0.34 14.29
N HIS A 259 0.32 1.16 13.54
CA HIS A 259 -0.15 1.75 12.30
C HIS A 259 0.77 1.41 11.12
N VAL A 260 0.21 1.41 9.91
CA VAL A 260 0.95 1.56 8.67
C VAL A 260 0.58 2.91 8.08
N VAL A 261 1.55 3.82 8.03
CA VAL A 261 1.35 5.19 7.54
C VAL A 261 2.12 5.39 6.24
N VAL A 262 1.43 5.76 5.17
CA VAL A 262 2.08 6.11 3.90
C VAL A 262 2.30 7.61 3.83
N ILE A 263 3.51 8.01 3.45
CA ILE A 263 3.86 9.38 3.11
C ILE A 263 4.24 9.37 1.62
N ASP A 264 3.29 9.75 0.78
CA ASP A 264 3.40 9.66 -0.68
C ASP A 264 3.98 10.96 -1.28
N ASN A 265 4.82 10.77 -2.29
CA ASN A 265 5.40 11.79 -3.15
C ASN A 265 6.34 12.77 -2.44
N LEU A 266 7.32 12.23 -1.70
CA LEU A 266 8.45 13.01 -1.18
C LEU A 266 9.42 13.33 -2.32
N GLU A 267 9.52 14.60 -2.69
CA GLU A 267 10.26 15.02 -3.88
C GLU A 267 11.63 15.68 -3.61
N THR A 268 11.92 16.15 -2.38
CA THR A 268 13.25 16.71 -2.05
C THR A 268 13.99 15.91 -0.97
N PHE A 269 15.32 15.99 -1.01
CA PHE A 269 16.18 15.34 -0.03
C PHE A 269 16.07 15.98 1.36
N GLU A 270 15.90 17.30 1.41
CA GLU A 270 15.72 18.06 2.63
C GLU A 270 14.43 17.64 3.36
N ASP A 271 13.34 17.43 2.62
CA ASP A 271 12.08 16.91 3.19
C ASP A 271 12.32 15.56 3.87
N VAL A 272 12.98 14.62 3.18
CA VAL A 272 13.13 13.26 3.73
C VAL A 272 14.05 13.26 4.95
N ASN A 273 15.20 13.94 4.88
CA ASN A 273 16.14 13.99 6.00
C ASN A 273 15.56 14.70 7.22
N THR A 274 14.71 15.71 7.01
CA THR A 274 14.04 16.41 8.11
C THR A 274 12.97 15.52 8.74
N LEU A 275 12.25 14.72 7.95
CA LEU A 275 11.19 13.84 8.44
C LEU A 275 11.73 12.59 9.16
N LEU A 276 12.81 11.97 8.68
CA LEU A 276 13.29 10.67 9.16
C LEU A 276 13.50 10.59 10.69
N PRO A 277 14.14 11.57 11.37
CA PRO A 277 14.32 11.53 12.82
C PRO A 277 13.00 11.41 13.59
N TYR A 278 11.98 12.16 13.19
CA TYR A 278 10.65 12.10 13.81
C TYR A 278 9.95 10.77 13.50
N LEU A 279 10.04 10.28 12.27
CA LEU A 279 9.45 8.99 11.90
C LEU A 279 10.08 7.83 12.69
N ARG A 280 11.39 7.87 12.94
CA ARG A 280 12.09 6.90 13.81
C ARG A 280 11.51 6.90 15.23
N GLN A 281 11.29 8.07 15.82
CA GLN A 281 10.68 8.20 17.14
C GLN A 281 9.27 7.59 17.19
N LEU A 282 8.45 7.88 16.17
CA LEU A 282 7.07 7.41 16.05
C LEU A 282 6.98 5.92 15.67
N SER A 283 8.04 5.35 15.11
CA SER A 283 8.09 3.95 14.66
C SER A 283 8.10 2.97 15.83
N ASN A 284 7.79 1.70 15.56
CA ASN A 284 7.73 0.61 16.54
C ASN A 284 6.68 0.82 17.67
N PRO A 285 5.49 0.17 17.59
CA PRO A 285 5.13 -0.90 16.67
C PRO A 285 4.65 -0.41 15.29
N SER A 286 4.52 0.90 15.09
CA SER A 286 4.08 1.51 13.83
C SER A 286 5.16 1.48 12.75
N ARG A 287 4.72 1.48 11.49
CA ARG A 287 5.55 1.40 10.28
C ARG A 287 5.20 2.52 9.32
N PHE A 288 6.21 3.00 8.60
CA PHE A 288 6.07 4.07 7.62
C PHE A 288 6.54 3.61 6.25
N ILE A 289 5.73 3.90 5.24
CA ILE A 289 6.05 3.67 3.83
C ILE A 289 6.18 5.03 3.15
N LEU A 290 7.37 5.31 2.67
CA LEU A 290 7.71 6.54 1.98
C LEU A 290 7.76 6.25 0.48
N THR A 291 7.20 7.11 -0.36
CA THR A 291 7.44 7.04 -1.81
C THR A 291 8.24 8.25 -2.26
N SER A 292 9.32 8.01 -3.01
CA SER A 292 10.19 9.08 -3.50
C SER A 292 10.81 8.76 -4.85
N ARG A 293 11.23 9.80 -5.57
CA ARG A 293 12.13 9.65 -6.72
C ARG A 293 13.60 9.59 -6.30
N LEU A 294 13.89 9.90 -5.03
CA LEU A 294 15.23 9.93 -4.44
C LEU A 294 15.56 8.61 -3.75
N SER A 295 16.77 8.13 -3.96
CA SER A 295 17.33 6.99 -3.23
C SER A 295 18.14 7.48 -2.02
N LEU A 296 17.98 6.85 -0.85
CA LEU A 296 18.69 7.24 0.39
C LEU A 296 19.69 6.16 0.83
N HIS A 297 20.64 5.82 -0.04
CA HIS A 297 21.59 4.72 0.22
C HIS A 297 22.44 4.86 1.50
N GLY A 298 22.44 6.03 2.14
CA GLY A 298 23.14 6.30 3.40
C GLY A 298 22.34 6.01 4.68
N GLU A 299 21.07 5.61 4.59
CA GLU A 299 20.20 5.40 5.75
C GLU A 299 20.03 3.90 6.07
N PRO A 300 20.79 3.32 7.02
CA PRO A 300 20.90 1.86 7.19
C PRO A 300 19.64 1.19 7.77
N ASP A 301 18.78 1.95 8.46
CA ASP A 301 17.53 1.48 9.07
C ASP A 301 16.31 1.62 8.15
N VAL A 302 16.51 2.15 6.93
CA VAL A 302 15.47 2.29 5.91
C VAL A 302 15.54 1.12 4.94
N HIS A 303 14.44 0.39 4.82
CA HIS A 303 14.35 -0.69 3.85
C HIS A 303 14.03 -0.15 2.46
N HIS A 304 15.04 -0.14 1.59
CA HIS A 304 14.94 0.36 0.23
C HIS A 304 14.30 -0.66 -0.71
N LEU A 305 13.16 -0.28 -1.29
CA LEU A 305 12.50 -1.04 -2.34
C LEU A 305 12.57 -0.28 -3.66
N ARG A 306 13.36 -0.79 -4.61
CA ARG A 306 13.36 -0.27 -5.96
C ARG A 306 12.19 -0.84 -6.74
N VAL A 307 11.28 0.03 -7.19
CA VAL A 307 10.17 -0.38 -8.06
C VAL A 307 10.70 -0.52 -9.49
N PRO A 308 10.70 -1.73 -10.06
CA PRO A 308 11.25 -1.97 -11.39
C PRO A 308 10.31 -1.45 -12.50
N GLU A 309 10.85 -1.35 -13.71
CA GLU A 309 10.00 -1.28 -14.91
C GLU A 309 9.25 -2.60 -15.10
N LEU A 310 8.08 -2.52 -15.75
CA LEU A 310 7.37 -3.71 -16.21
C LEU A 310 8.23 -4.48 -17.21
N GLY A 311 8.22 -5.80 -17.09
CA GLY A 311 8.70 -6.68 -18.16
C GLY A 311 7.86 -6.51 -19.43
N ALA A 312 8.38 -6.95 -20.57
CA ALA A 312 7.68 -6.83 -21.85
C ALA A 312 6.27 -7.48 -21.81
N GLU A 313 6.14 -8.66 -21.22
CA GLU A 313 4.86 -9.37 -21.10
C GLU A 313 3.83 -8.55 -20.30
N ASP A 314 4.18 -8.08 -19.11
CA ASP A 314 3.31 -7.25 -18.28
C ASP A 314 3.00 -5.89 -18.91
N ALA A 315 3.96 -5.31 -19.63
CA ALA A 315 3.76 -4.05 -20.35
C ALA A 315 2.75 -4.22 -21.50
N LEU A 316 2.85 -5.31 -22.27
CA LEU A 316 1.88 -5.63 -23.33
C LEU A 316 0.50 -5.96 -22.73
N ALA A 317 0.45 -6.63 -21.59
CA ALA A 317 -0.79 -6.87 -20.86
C ALA A 317 -1.44 -5.56 -20.40
N LEU A 318 -0.65 -4.61 -19.87
CA LEU A 318 -1.12 -3.27 -19.51
C LEU A 318 -1.61 -2.49 -20.72
N ILE A 319 -0.89 -2.53 -21.86
CA ILE A 319 -1.30 -1.88 -23.11
C ILE A 319 -2.68 -2.36 -23.54
N ARG A 320 -2.88 -3.69 -23.58
CA ARG A 320 -4.18 -4.28 -23.96
C ARG A 320 -5.27 -3.93 -22.98
N HIS A 321 -4.96 -3.91 -21.69
CA HIS A 321 -5.90 -3.53 -20.65
C HIS A 321 -6.37 -2.08 -20.81
N GLU A 322 -5.43 -1.15 -21.00
CA GLU A 322 -5.76 0.26 -21.25
C GLU A 322 -6.54 0.44 -22.57
N ALA A 323 -6.21 -0.34 -23.61
CA ALA A 323 -6.96 -0.35 -24.86
C ALA A 323 -8.41 -0.84 -24.67
N ARG A 324 -8.65 -1.85 -23.83
CA ARG A 324 -10.02 -2.31 -23.49
C ARG A 324 -10.80 -1.21 -22.78
N ASN A 325 -10.18 -0.58 -21.78
CA ASN A 325 -10.82 0.48 -21.01
C ASN A 325 -11.20 1.71 -21.86
N ARG A 326 -10.56 1.86 -23.03
CA ARG A 326 -10.81 2.94 -24.00
C ARG A 326 -11.58 2.51 -25.24
N ASN A 327 -11.96 1.24 -25.34
CA ASN A 327 -12.60 0.66 -26.52
C ASN A 327 -11.79 0.85 -27.82
N ILE A 328 -10.48 0.60 -27.77
CA ILE A 328 -9.57 0.68 -28.93
C ILE A 328 -9.39 -0.72 -29.54
N ASP A 329 -10.38 -1.18 -30.30
CA ASP A 329 -10.48 -2.57 -30.77
C ASP A 329 -9.28 -3.07 -31.57
N TYR A 330 -8.70 -2.23 -32.43
CA TYR A 330 -7.57 -2.63 -33.27
C TYR A 330 -6.31 -2.96 -32.45
N MET A 331 -6.11 -2.34 -31.28
CA MET A 331 -4.99 -2.69 -30.38
C MET A 331 -5.25 -4.00 -29.62
N LEU A 332 -6.51 -4.37 -29.42
CA LEU A 332 -6.88 -5.66 -28.80
C LEU A 332 -6.65 -6.82 -29.75
N GLN A 333 -6.81 -6.58 -31.05
CA GLN A 333 -6.58 -7.54 -32.13
C GLN A 333 -5.11 -7.63 -32.55
N ALA A 334 -4.31 -6.61 -32.21
CA ALA A 334 -2.90 -6.57 -32.52
C ALA A 334 -2.10 -7.68 -31.82
N SER A 335 -1.20 -8.29 -32.59
CA SER A 335 -0.21 -9.24 -32.12
C SER A 335 0.80 -8.58 -31.15
N ASP A 336 1.52 -9.40 -30.38
CA ASP A 336 2.60 -8.90 -29.53
C ASP A 336 3.68 -8.18 -30.35
N GLU A 337 3.95 -8.65 -31.57
CA GLU A 337 4.93 -8.05 -32.47
C GLU A 337 4.53 -6.63 -32.91
N GLU A 338 3.24 -6.40 -33.18
CA GLU A 338 2.71 -5.08 -33.54
C GLU A 338 2.69 -4.09 -32.38
N LEU A 339 2.58 -4.58 -31.14
CA LEU A 339 2.58 -3.75 -29.92
C LEU A 339 3.98 -3.53 -29.36
N MET A 340 4.94 -4.40 -29.67
CA MET A 340 6.32 -4.33 -29.18
C MET A 340 7.02 -2.99 -29.45
N PRO A 341 6.80 -2.28 -30.58
CA PRO A 341 7.34 -0.95 -30.79
C PRO A 341 7.01 0.07 -29.69
N ILE A 342 5.85 -0.07 -29.03
CA ILE A 342 5.47 0.78 -27.89
C ILE A 342 6.43 0.55 -26.73
N TYR A 343 6.61 -0.71 -26.32
CA TYR A 343 7.53 -1.08 -25.22
C TYR A 343 8.98 -0.68 -25.54
N GLN A 344 9.41 -0.85 -26.79
CA GLN A 344 10.75 -0.44 -27.22
C GLN A 344 10.96 1.09 -27.09
N ALA A 345 9.92 1.89 -27.34
CA ALA A 345 10.01 3.35 -27.31
C ALA A 345 9.98 3.94 -25.89
N VAL A 346 9.12 3.43 -25.00
CA VAL A 346 8.95 3.99 -23.63
C VAL A 346 9.49 3.11 -22.51
N GLY A 347 9.91 1.88 -22.81
CA GLY A 347 10.26 0.87 -21.80
C GLY A 347 9.03 0.39 -21.03
N GLY A 348 9.26 -0.15 -19.84
CA GLY A 348 8.20 -0.66 -18.97
C GLY A 348 7.57 0.38 -18.05
N ASN A 349 7.62 1.68 -18.37
CA ASN A 349 7.05 2.74 -17.54
C ASN A 349 5.52 2.81 -17.70
N PRO A 350 4.71 2.46 -16.67
CA PRO A 350 3.25 2.39 -16.81
C PRO A 350 2.59 3.70 -17.25
N LEU A 351 3.06 4.85 -16.78
CA LEU A 351 2.49 6.15 -17.15
C LEU A 351 2.70 6.44 -18.64
N ALA A 352 3.90 6.17 -19.15
CA ALA A 352 4.23 6.38 -20.55
C ALA A 352 3.49 5.40 -21.47
N LEU A 353 3.39 4.12 -21.08
CA LEU A 353 2.61 3.11 -21.80
C LEU A 353 1.14 3.53 -21.96
N ARG A 354 0.50 3.96 -20.85
CA ARG A 354 -0.89 4.43 -20.87
C ARG A 354 -1.08 5.69 -21.69
N LEU A 355 -0.11 6.60 -21.69
CA LEU A 355 -0.17 7.80 -22.54
C LEU A 355 -0.15 7.43 -24.03
N VAL A 356 0.77 6.55 -24.45
CA VAL A 356 0.87 6.12 -25.85
C VAL A 356 -0.47 5.54 -26.31
N VAL A 357 -1.03 4.58 -25.56
CA VAL A 357 -2.37 4.01 -25.83
C VAL A 357 -3.46 5.09 -25.84
N GLY A 358 -3.36 6.11 -24.97
CA GLY A 358 -4.31 7.20 -24.97
C GLY A 358 -4.25 8.08 -26.22
N GLN A 359 -3.05 8.31 -26.77
CA GLN A 359 -2.86 9.10 -27.99
C GLN A 359 -3.27 8.35 -29.26
N THR A 360 -3.24 7.01 -29.25
CA THR A 360 -3.68 6.22 -30.40
C THR A 360 -5.19 6.32 -30.67
N TYR A 361 -5.96 6.83 -29.71
CA TYR A 361 -7.37 7.17 -29.94
C TYR A 361 -7.55 8.22 -31.05
N VAL A 362 -6.61 9.16 -31.19
CA VAL A 362 -6.68 10.27 -32.16
C VAL A 362 -5.71 10.09 -33.32
N HIS A 363 -4.55 9.49 -33.06
CA HIS A 363 -3.45 9.40 -34.03
C HIS A 363 -3.09 7.94 -34.33
N ALA A 364 -2.58 7.67 -35.53
CA ALA A 364 -2.05 6.34 -35.82
C ALA A 364 -0.79 6.05 -34.98
N LEU A 365 -0.60 4.80 -34.57
CA LEU A 365 0.53 4.40 -33.72
C LEU A 365 1.91 4.88 -34.26
N PRO A 366 2.23 4.78 -35.56
CA PRO A 366 3.49 5.29 -36.09
C PRO A 366 3.70 6.78 -35.81
N THR A 367 2.65 7.60 -35.96
CA THR A 367 2.69 9.04 -35.67
C THR A 367 2.93 9.30 -34.18
N VAL A 368 2.24 8.56 -33.29
CA VAL A 368 2.44 8.70 -31.84
C VAL A 368 3.88 8.35 -31.44
N LEU A 369 4.44 7.29 -32.01
CA LEU A 369 5.82 6.88 -31.75
C LEU A 369 6.84 7.87 -32.33
N GLU A 370 6.55 8.44 -33.51
CA GLU A 370 7.36 9.51 -34.09
C GLU A 370 7.34 10.76 -33.22
N ASP A 371 6.16 11.22 -32.78
CA ASP A 371 6.00 12.36 -31.89
C ASP A 371 6.74 12.15 -30.55
N LEU A 372 6.66 10.95 -29.99
CA LEU A 372 7.39 10.59 -28.78
C LEU A 372 8.91 10.63 -28.98
N ASN A 373 9.40 10.08 -30.10
CA ASN A 373 10.82 10.05 -30.46
C ASN A 373 11.38 11.45 -30.73
N MET A 374 10.61 12.29 -31.43
CA MET A 374 10.95 13.68 -31.74
C MET A 374 10.65 14.64 -30.57
N ALA A 375 10.05 14.12 -29.51
CA ALA A 375 9.50 14.87 -28.39
C ALA A 375 8.67 16.08 -28.82
N ARG A 376 7.72 15.83 -29.72
CA ARG A 376 6.79 16.79 -30.29
C ARG A 376 5.37 16.50 -29.80
N GLY A 377 4.55 17.55 -29.81
CA GLY A 377 3.18 17.47 -29.34
C GLY A 377 3.04 17.78 -27.85
N ARG A 378 1.94 18.46 -27.52
CA ARG A 378 1.66 18.97 -26.17
C ARG A 378 1.66 17.86 -25.11
N SER A 379 1.05 16.72 -25.41
CA SER A 379 0.92 15.59 -24.48
C SER A 379 2.27 14.96 -24.11
N VAL A 380 3.17 14.81 -25.08
CA VAL A 380 4.53 14.31 -24.90
C VAL A 380 5.39 15.31 -24.12
N GLU A 381 5.31 16.59 -24.44
CA GLU A 381 6.00 17.66 -23.70
C GLU A 381 5.54 17.71 -22.24
N GLN A 382 4.24 17.58 -22.00
CA GLN A 382 3.69 17.51 -20.65
C GLN A 382 4.14 16.24 -19.90
N LEU A 383 4.24 15.08 -20.57
CA LEU A 383 4.75 13.86 -19.95
C LEU A 383 6.19 14.04 -19.47
N TYR A 384 7.07 14.54 -20.35
CA TYR A 384 8.47 14.77 -20.01
C TYR A 384 8.62 15.84 -18.94
N THR A 385 7.81 16.89 -19.00
CA THR A 385 7.76 17.91 -17.94
C THR A 385 7.38 17.29 -16.60
N TYR A 386 6.35 16.43 -16.56
CA TYR A 386 5.89 15.78 -15.34
C TYR A 386 6.92 14.79 -14.75
N ILE A 387 7.64 14.05 -15.60
CA ILE A 387 8.60 13.03 -15.16
C ILE A 387 9.98 13.62 -14.84
N PHE A 388 10.48 14.55 -15.65
CA PHE A 388 11.89 14.96 -15.61
C PHE A 388 12.15 16.41 -15.19
N HIS A 389 11.20 17.35 -15.35
CA HIS A 389 11.49 18.78 -15.16
C HIS A 389 12.16 19.09 -13.82
N ARG A 390 11.55 18.65 -12.71
CA ARG A 390 12.09 18.92 -11.36
C ARG A 390 13.48 18.34 -11.16
N ALA A 391 13.69 17.09 -11.59
CA ALA A 391 14.98 16.42 -11.47
C ALA A 391 16.04 17.14 -12.31
N TRP A 392 15.72 17.49 -13.57
CA TRP A 392 16.61 18.23 -14.46
C TRP A 392 17.01 19.61 -13.91
N THR A 393 16.05 20.39 -13.42
CA THR A 393 16.30 21.72 -12.85
C THR A 393 17.14 21.69 -11.58
N SER A 394 17.18 20.56 -10.87
CA SER A 394 18.01 20.39 -9.67
C SER A 394 19.44 19.93 -9.95
N LEU A 395 19.77 19.56 -11.19
CA LEU A 395 21.11 19.14 -11.57
C LEU A 395 22.02 20.36 -11.76
N ASP A 396 23.26 20.24 -11.29
CA ASP A 396 24.33 21.17 -11.65
C ASP A 396 24.80 20.94 -13.11
N GLU A 397 25.61 21.85 -13.62
CA GLU A 397 26.07 21.80 -15.01
C GLU A 397 26.83 20.51 -15.34
N VAL A 398 27.66 20.03 -14.39
CA VAL A 398 28.46 18.80 -14.56
C VAL A 398 27.55 17.58 -14.66
N SER A 399 26.54 17.46 -13.79
CA SER A 399 25.58 16.35 -13.83
C SER A 399 24.70 16.40 -15.08
N GLN A 400 24.28 17.60 -15.52
CA GLN A 400 23.53 17.75 -16.78
C GLN A 400 24.38 17.30 -17.97
N ARG A 401 25.64 17.72 -18.06
CA ARG A 401 26.56 17.32 -19.13
C ARG A 401 26.85 15.83 -19.11
N THR A 402 27.00 15.24 -17.93
CA THR A 402 27.15 13.80 -17.76
C THR A 402 25.92 13.06 -18.25
N LEU A 403 24.72 13.47 -17.84
CA LEU A 403 23.46 12.86 -18.26
C LEU A 403 23.25 12.94 -19.77
N LEU A 404 23.58 14.09 -20.39
CA LEU A 404 23.52 14.32 -21.84
C LEU A 404 24.39 13.38 -22.68
N SER A 405 25.38 12.71 -22.07
CA SER A 405 26.23 11.74 -22.78
C SER A 405 25.58 10.35 -22.91
N PHE A 406 24.60 10.02 -22.07
CA PHE A 406 24.03 8.66 -22.03
C PHE A 406 23.25 8.21 -23.28
N PRO A 407 22.66 9.09 -24.13
CA PRO A 407 22.14 8.67 -25.42
C PRO A 407 23.19 7.99 -26.32
N LEU A 408 24.47 8.31 -26.15
CA LEU A 408 25.60 7.71 -26.86
C LEU A 408 26.04 6.36 -26.27
N VAL A 409 25.62 6.05 -25.04
CA VAL A 409 25.97 4.82 -24.32
C VAL A 409 25.11 3.65 -24.78
N PRO A 410 25.68 2.45 -25.04
CA PRO A 410 24.93 1.25 -25.38
C PRO A 410 23.85 0.90 -24.34
N GLN A 411 22.77 0.23 -24.76
CA GLN A 411 21.68 -0.15 -23.84
C GLN A 411 22.14 -1.04 -22.66
N ARG A 412 23.16 -1.88 -22.90
CA ARG A 412 23.82 -2.69 -21.85
C ARG A 412 24.59 -1.89 -20.79
N GLY A 413 24.73 -0.58 -21.00
CA GLY A 413 25.45 0.34 -20.12
C GLY A 413 26.95 0.44 -20.41
N ALA A 414 27.55 1.51 -19.87
CA ALA A 414 28.95 1.86 -19.99
C ALA A 414 29.69 1.71 -18.66
N THR A 415 30.97 1.36 -18.72
CA THR A 415 31.86 1.43 -17.55
C THR A 415 32.20 2.88 -17.22
N PHE A 416 32.72 3.11 -16.01
CA PHE A 416 33.18 4.43 -15.58
C PHE A 416 34.23 5.02 -16.54
N ASP A 417 35.25 4.23 -16.91
CA ASP A 417 36.31 4.67 -17.83
C ASP A 417 35.77 5.10 -19.21
N HIS A 418 34.76 4.39 -19.71
CA HIS A 418 34.13 4.73 -20.98
C HIS A 418 33.37 6.05 -20.89
N LEU A 419 32.66 6.28 -19.79
CA LEU A 419 31.97 7.55 -19.54
C LEU A 419 32.97 8.71 -19.42
N ALA A 420 34.06 8.54 -18.67
CA ALA A 420 35.12 9.55 -18.55
C ALA A 420 35.71 9.92 -19.91
N HIS A 421 35.90 8.94 -20.79
CA HIS A 421 36.40 9.19 -22.14
C HIS A 421 35.42 10.00 -23.00
N ILE A 422 34.11 9.72 -22.92
CA ILE A 422 33.08 10.41 -23.70
C ILE A 422 32.81 11.81 -23.17
N THR A 423 32.67 11.97 -21.85
CA THR A 423 32.34 13.25 -21.22
C THR A 423 33.53 14.20 -21.17
N LYS A 424 34.76 13.66 -21.21
CA LYS A 424 36.02 14.40 -20.99
C LYS A 424 36.06 15.15 -19.64
N LEU A 425 35.29 14.67 -18.67
CA LEU A 425 35.33 15.16 -17.30
C LEU A 425 36.49 14.49 -16.56
N ASP A 426 37.03 15.18 -15.55
CA ASP A 426 37.95 14.53 -14.62
C ASP A 426 37.20 13.45 -13.79
N PRO A 427 37.92 12.43 -13.28
CA PRO A 427 37.30 11.32 -12.57
C PRO A 427 36.48 11.73 -11.35
N ASP A 428 36.91 12.72 -10.57
CA ASP A 428 36.23 13.11 -9.33
C ASP A 428 34.89 13.79 -9.67
N SER A 429 34.89 14.74 -10.61
CA SER A 429 33.66 15.38 -11.11
C SER A 429 32.67 14.39 -11.73
N LEU A 430 33.17 13.39 -12.47
CA LEU A 430 32.31 12.35 -13.04
C LEU A 430 31.72 11.44 -11.96
N HIS A 431 32.49 11.13 -10.92
CA HIS A 431 32.04 10.32 -9.80
C HIS A 431 30.87 11.00 -9.08
N ASP A 432 31.05 12.26 -8.69
CA ASP A 432 30.04 13.05 -8.00
C ASP A 432 28.76 13.21 -8.86
N ALA A 433 28.93 13.48 -10.15
CA ALA A 433 27.82 13.56 -11.10
C ALA A 433 27.06 12.24 -11.21
N LEU A 434 27.75 11.10 -11.31
CA LEU A 434 27.09 9.78 -11.37
C LEU A 434 26.38 9.45 -10.06
N GLU A 435 26.94 9.83 -8.91
CA GLU A 435 26.28 9.66 -7.62
C GLU A 435 24.95 10.42 -7.57
N ILE A 436 24.95 11.70 -7.99
CA ILE A 436 23.74 12.53 -8.08
C ILE A 436 22.70 11.89 -9.02
N LEU A 437 23.12 11.46 -10.22
CA LEU A 437 22.22 10.90 -11.23
C LEU A 437 21.63 9.55 -10.82
N VAL A 438 22.41 8.69 -10.16
CA VAL A 438 21.92 7.41 -9.60
C VAL A 438 20.96 7.67 -8.44
N ARG A 439 21.29 8.62 -7.57
CA ARG A 439 20.43 9.02 -6.44
C ARG A 439 19.07 9.53 -6.90
N LEU A 440 19.01 10.26 -7.99
CA LEU A 440 17.77 10.77 -8.61
C LEU A 440 17.01 9.73 -9.45
N ASN A 441 17.49 8.49 -9.53
CA ASN A 441 16.97 7.44 -10.40
C ASN A 441 16.91 7.85 -11.89
N LEU A 442 17.81 8.74 -12.33
CA LEU A 442 17.98 9.13 -13.73
C LEU A 442 18.94 8.17 -14.46
N VAL A 443 19.91 7.63 -13.73
CA VAL A 443 20.87 6.61 -14.20
C VAL A 443 20.74 5.37 -13.35
N GLU A 444 20.76 4.21 -14.00
CA GLU A 444 20.82 2.92 -13.33
C GLU A 444 22.26 2.44 -13.21
N ARG A 445 22.64 2.03 -12.00
CA ARG A 445 23.85 1.25 -11.76
C ARG A 445 23.51 -0.24 -11.85
N ARG A 446 24.17 -0.96 -12.76
CA ARG A 446 24.05 -2.41 -12.96
C ARG A 446 25.42 -3.07 -12.78
N GLY A 447 25.42 -4.38 -12.53
CA GLY A 447 26.64 -5.18 -12.48
C GLY A 447 26.86 -5.84 -11.13
N ASN A 448 28.10 -6.27 -10.89
CA ASN A 448 28.51 -7.02 -9.70
C ASN A 448 29.69 -6.33 -9.00
N MET A 449 30.32 -7.01 -8.04
CA MET A 449 31.43 -6.46 -7.27
C MET A 449 32.67 -6.12 -8.13
N HIS A 450 32.80 -6.71 -9.32
CA HIS A 450 33.98 -6.58 -10.19
C HIS A 450 33.73 -5.71 -11.43
N GLU A 451 32.48 -5.61 -11.88
CA GLU A 451 32.12 -4.82 -13.05
C GLU A 451 30.86 -4.01 -12.75
N VAL A 452 30.99 -2.69 -12.81
CA VAL A 452 29.88 -1.74 -12.67
C VAL A 452 29.63 -1.07 -14.01
N ARG A 453 28.38 -1.08 -14.45
CA ARG A 453 27.92 -0.41 -15.65
C ARG A 453 26.79 0.56 -15.34
N PHE A 454 26.80 1.69 -16.01
CA PHE A 454 25.78 2.72 -15.89
C PHE A 454 24.96 2.78 -17.17
N THR A 455 23.63 2.84 -17.05
CA THR A 455 22.71 2.95 -18.18
C THR A 455 21.53 3.84 -17.84
N ILE A 456 20.68 4.15 -18.82
CA ILE A 456 19.45 4.93 -18.64
C ILE A 456 18.27 4.16 -19.21
N HIS A 457 17.09 4.44 -18.67
CA HIS A 457 15.82 3.91 -19.16
C HIS A 457 15.51 4.42 -20.58
N SER A 458 14.74 3.64 -21.35
CA SER A 458 14.33 4.03 -22.71
C SER A 458 13.64 5.39 -22.74
N LEU A 459 12.75 5.66 -21.78
CA LEU A 459 12.06 6.94 -21.67
C LEU A 459 13.02 8.12 -21.42
N THR A 460 14.02 7.94 -20.55
CA THR A 460 15.07 8.96 -20.33
C THR A 460 15.88 9.18 -21.59
N ARG A 461 16.18 8.12 -22.36
CA ARG A 461 16.92 8.23 -23.61
C ARG A 461 16.14 9.03 -24.65
N SER A 462 14.84 8.77 -24.79
CA SER A 462 13.95 9.53 -25.68
C SER A 462 13.85 10.99 -25.26
N PHE A 463 13.71 11.26 -23.96
CA PHE A 463 13.74 12.61 -23.41
C PHE A 463 15.04 13.36 -23.77
N LEU A 464 16.21 12.75 -23.54
CA LEU A 464 17.50 13.40 -23.73
C LEU A 464 17.86 13.72 -25.19
N LYS A 465 17.32 12.97 -26.15
CA LYS A 465 17.63 13.18 -27.57
C LYS A 465 17.09 14.50 -28.12
N GLU A 466 15.93 14.96 -27.65
CA GLU A 466 15.16 16.02 -28.33
C GLU A 466 14.65 17.12 -27.38
N GLN A 467 14.44 16.85 -26.08
CA GLN A 467 13.90 17.85 -25.16
C GLN A 467 14.96 18.73 -24.51
N VAL A 468 16.19 18.24 -24.33
CA VAL A 468 17.21 19.04 -23.63
C VAL A 468 17.60 20.28 -24.43
N ALA A 469 17.56 20.22 -25.76
CA ALA A 469 17.78 21.39 -26.62
C ALA A 469 16.71 22.50 -26.46
N LYS A 470 15.54 22.18 -25.89
CA LYS A 470 14.44 23.14 -25.62
C LYS A 470 14.45 23.72 -24.21
N TRP A 471 15.19 23.11 -23.27
CA TRP A 471 15.28 23.53 -21.86
C TRP A 471 16.56 24.29 -21.53
N GLN A 472 17.46 24.44 -22.52
CA GLN A 472 18.54 25.44 -22.55
C GLN A 472 17.98 26.78 -23.01
#